data_AF-A0A971VNL9-F1
#
_entry.id   AF-A0A971VNL9-F1
#
_cell.length_a   1.000
_cell.length_b   1.000
_cell.length_c   1.000
_cell.angle_alpha   90.00
_cell.angle_beta   90.00
_cell.angle_gamma   90.00
#
_symmetry.space_group_name_H-M   'P 1'
#
loop_
_entity.id
_entity.type
_entity.pdbx_description
1 polymer ?
#
loop_
_entity_poly.entity_id
_entity_poly.type
_entity_poly.pdbx_seq_one_letter_code
_entity_poly.pdbx_strand_id
1 'polypeptide(L)'
;MKTGIKTAKLISILLLVIMLAEPAASFAYTGSMGFEGGISAADPFENNTYFYREVCFLTGTPVILEGTLTVKKNIKNEKVTTTYRYSLENPGYQATITRVIEMETTTETAENGQTIEKSRISKRPTEVIKIGNMTFTLTEYEFTRSGITDPQPAVYYNVGEYTLKKKYRINAGDGYITVNMTGNQYGYDQHWSSAKSGNVIVTVFAEPVINGKVVEWGGTADIFVSSVAKKGFEYLENEPYQISFEGGYVEKDYEESVLQYDAQLPEFDKDGKPTGVIRTYSERVGIETQPVFTRLMVPDLKHLRGHWAEEPVKILYSLGVIPGTGEDFNPAKYISRRDFTVMVVRAVKDIPEDPDIVKRTKAVSRTTRQKTPEISPFLDVKTDDPFYGEIKTANSRGIIQGTGNSYFSPNQRITNAEAVTMLIRALGLEGLASYPYAVTPFIDNDDIPAYARNSVAAAYRIGLISGDSRGYFHPNKYLTYEDASVLLYELIKYMGEELVKDYRERPLSYL
;
A
#
# COMPACT_ATOMS: atom_id res chain seq x y z
N MET A 1 -10.90 58.33 -35.40
CA MET A 1 -9.99 58.23 -34.24
C MET A 1 -10.77 57.87 -32.99
N LYS A 2 -10.89 56.57 -32.66
CA LYS A 2 -11.24 56.07 -31.32
C LYS A 2 -10.63 54.67 -31.20
N THR A 3 -9.40 54.62 -30.71
CA THR A 3 -8.64 53.41 -30.39
C THR A 3 -7.95 53.65 -29.05
N GLY A 4 -8.12 52.71 -28.13
CA GLY A 4 -7.40 52.71 -26.85
C GLY A 4 -8.30 52.31 -25.68
N ILE A 5 -7.83 51.35 -24.89
CA ILE A 5 -8.41 50.85 -23.63
C ILE A 5 -9.48 49.75 -23.79
N LYS A 6 -9.13 48.64 -24.43
CA LYS A 6 -9.72 47.32 -24.19
C LYS A 6 -8.69 46.19 -24.34
N THR A 7 -7.55 46.27 -23.67
CA THR A 7 -6.53 45.18 -23.69
C THR A 7 -5.74 45.06 -22.37
N ALA A 8 -6.33 45.42 -21.22
CA ALA A 8 -5.63 45.32 -19.92
C ALA A 8 -6.44 44.61 -18.81
N LYS A 9 -7.50 43.86 -19.15
CA LYS A 9 -8.29 43.09 -18.17
C LYS A 9 -8.51 41.62 -18.51
N LEU A 10 -7.81 41.08 -19.52
CA LEU A 10 -7.96 39.68 -19.93
C LEU A 10 -6.71 38.80 -19.71
N ILE A 11 -5.61 39.37 -19.18
CA ILE A 11 -4.35 38.62 -18.99
C ILE A 11 -4.14 38.20 -17.51
N SER A 12 -4.94 38.70 -16.57
CA SER A 12 -4.80 38.39 -15.14
C SER A 12 -5.72 37.28 -14.62
N ILE A 13 -6.53 36.64 -15.49
CA ILE A 13 -7.41 35.51 -15.13
C ILE A 13 -6.94 34.19 -15.80
N LEU A 14 -5.96 34.26 -16.70
CA LEU A 14 -5.43 33.09 -17.41
C LEU A 14 -4.24 32.41 -16.69
N LEU A 15 -3.80 32.94 -15.54
CA LEU A 15 -2.66 32.42 -14.76
C LEU A 15 -3.06 31.74 -13.44
N LEU A 16 -4.36 31.54 -13.19
CA LEU A 16 -4.88 30.93 -11.96
C LEU A 16 -5.60 29.57 -12.20
N VAL A 17 -5.52 28.99 -13.40
CA VAL A 17 -6.28 27.77 -13.77
C VAL A 17 -5.39 26.67 -14.38
N ILE A 18 -4.06 26.77 -14.30
CA ILE A 18 -3.13 25.73 -14.82
C ILE A 18 -2.25 25.15 -13.67
N MET A 19 -2.84 24.97 -12.49
CA MET A 19 -2.25 24.16 -11.41
C MET A 19 -3.37 23.34 -10.76
N LEU A 20 -3.64 22.17 -11.33
CA LEU A 20 -4.28 20.97 -10.75
C LEU A 20 -4.96 20.17 -11.88
N ALA A 21 -4.15 19.79 -12.85
CA ALA A 21 -4.39 18.59 -13.63
C ALA A 21 -3.03 17.91 -13.78
N GLU A 22 -2.44 17.57 -12.64
CA GLU A 22 -1.44 16.52 -12.64
C GLU A 22 -2.21 15.22 -12.87
N PRO A 23 -1.86 14.39 -13.87
CA PRO A 23 -2.08 12.98 -13.74
C PRO A 23 -1.05 12.48 -12.72
N ALA A 24 -1.21 12.86 -11.45
CA ALA A 24 -0.61 12.10 -10.38
C ALA A 24 -1.41 10.81 -10.35
N ALA A 25 -0.98 9.84 -11.16
CA ALA A 25 -1.30 8.46 -10.90
C ALA A 25 -0.61 8.15 -9.56
N SER A 26 -1.32 8.47 -8.49
CA SER A 26 -0.89 8.21 -7.13
C SER A 26 -1.01 6.71 -6.95
N PHE A 27 0.06 5.97 -7.22
CA PHE A 27 0.07 4.54 -7.05
C PHE A 27 0.46 4.22 -5.61
N ALA A 28 -0.53 4.03 -4.74
CA ALA A 28 -0.34 3.18 -3.55
C ALA A 28 -1.36 2.05 -3.55
N TYR A 29 -1.52 1.48 -4.74
CA TYR A 29 -2.09 0.17 -5.01
C TYR A 29 -1.62 -0.20 -6.41
N THR A 30 -0.73 -1.19 -6.54
CA THR A 30 -0.40 -1.89 -7.80
C THR A 30 0.62 -3.00 -7.55
N GLY A 31 0.29 -3.92 -6.65
CA GLY A 31 0.88 -5.24 -6.64
C GLY A 31 -0.25 -6.24 -6.64
N SER A 32 -0.73 -6.68 -7.81
CA SER A 32 -1.62 -7.82 -7.84
C SER A 32 -0.79 -9.09 -7.60
N MET A 33 -0.36 -9.32 -6.35
CA MET A 33 -0.09 -10.67 -5.90
C MET A 33 -1.39 -11.42 -6.15
N GLY A 34 -1.42 -12.14 -7.27
CA GLY A 34 -2.56 -12.90 -7.71
C GLY A 34 -2.86 -14.02 -6.71
N PHE A 35 -3.63 -14.99 -7.14
CA PHE A 35 -3.98 -16.14 -6.30
C PHE A 35 -3.26 -17.42 -6.73
N GLU A 36 -2.21 -17.24 -7.54
CA GLU A 36 -1.50 -18.30 -8.25
C GLU A 36 -0.12 -18.58 -7.67
N GLY A 37 0.20 -17.97 -6.51
CA GLY A 37 1.50 -18.15 -5.84
C GLY A 37 2.67 -17.44 -6.55
N GLY A 38 2.38 -16.53 -7.48
CA GLY A 38 3.38 -15.67 -8.11
C GLY A 38 3.47 -14.28 -7.51
N ILE A 39 4.50 -13.55 -7.94
CA ILE A 39 4.75 -12.15 -7.63
C ILE A 39 4.58 -11.29 -8.88
N SER A 40 4.17 -10.04 -8.67
CA SER A 40 4.06 -9.04 -9.73
C SER A 40 4.81 -7.77 -9.36
N ALA A 41 5.16 -6.96 -10.34
CA ALA A 41 5.42 -5.54 -10.13
C ALA A 41 4.90 -4.72 -11.31
N ALA A 42 4.35 -3.54 -11.04
CA ALA A 42 3.73 -2.67 -12.03
C ALA A 42 4.73 -2.30 -13.14
N ASP A 43 4.27 -2.31 -14.38
CA ASP A 43 5.02 -1.69 -15.47
C ASP A 43 4.82 -0.17 -15.39
N PRO A 44 5.87 0.63 -15.12
CA PRO A 44 5.74 2.09 -15.00
C PRO A 44 5.36 2.77 -16.33
N PHE A 45 5.42 2.06 -17.45
CA PHE A 45 5.14 2.60 -18.79
C PHE A 45 3.82 2.09 -19.39
N GLU A 46 3.22 1.03 -18.84
CA GLU A 46 1.99 0.43 -19.36
C GLU A 46 0.94 0.18 -18.28
N ASN A 47 -0.13 0.99 -18.30
CA ASN A 47 -1.24 0.84 -17.35
C ASN A 47 -1.88 -0.55 -17.41
N ASN A 48 -2.27 -1.08 -16.25
CA ASN A 48 -2.88 -2.40 -16.06
C ASN A 48 -1.97 -3.60 -16.39
N THR A 49 -0.70 -3.35 -16.71
CA THR A 49 0.28 -4.38 -17.05
C THR A 49 1.35 -4.45 -15.98
N TYR A 50 1.75 -5.68 -15.66
CA TYR A 50 2.67 -6.00 -14.58
C TYR A 50 3.69 -7.02 -15.09
N PHE A 51 4.95 -6.84 -14.71
CA PHE A 51 5.94 -7.91 -14.74
C PHE A 51 5.52 -8.98 -13.75
N TYR A 52 5.62 -10.25 -14.13
CA TYR A 52 5.14 -11.35 -13.29
C TYR A 52 6.10 -12.54 -13.30
N ARG A 53 6.24 -13.19 -12.15
CA ARG A 53 6.99 -14.43 -11.97
C ARG A 53 6.21 -15.42 -11.12
N GLU A 54 6.19 -16.69 -11.54
CA GLU A 54 5.67 -17.80 -10.72
C GLU A 54 6.50 -19.06 -10.89
N VAL A 55 6.41 -19.96 -9.90
CA VAL A 55 7.03 -21.28 -9.95
C VAL A 55 5.99 -22.35 -10.30
N CYS A 56 6.33 -23.23 -11.24
CA CYS A 56 5.50 -24.34 -11.70
C CYS A 56 6.13 -25.67 -11.29
N PHE A 57 5.32 -26.58 -10.73
CA PHE A 57 5.78 -27.87 -10.20
C PHE A 57 5.27 -29.09 -10.98
N LEU A 58 4.64 -28.87 -12.16
CA LEU A 58 3.89 -29.92 -12.86
C LEU A 58 4.74 -31.06 -13.43
N THR A 59 6.05 -30.86 -13.57
CA THR A 59 6.99 -31.87 -14.08
C THR A 59 7.81 -32.53 -12.97
N GLY A 60 7.55 -32.21 -11.70
CA GLY A 60 8.30 -32.72 -10.57
C GLY A 60 9.72 -32.14 -10.43
N THR A 61 10.08 -31.18 -11.28
CA THR A 61 11.19 -30.24 -11.09
C THR A 61 10.61 -28.83 -11.13
N PRO A 62 10.92 -27.94 -10.18
CA PRO A 62 10.42 -26.57 -10.22
C PRO A 62 10.91 -25.84 -11.46
N VAL A 63 10.00 -25.14 -12.14
CA VAL A 63 10.31 -24.27 -13.28
C VAL A 63 9.79 -22.89 -12.96
N ILE A 64 10.69 -21.91 -12.84
CA ILE A 64 10.29 -20.50 -12.71
C ILE A 64 9.96 -19.97 -14.10
N LEU A 65 8.79 -19.37 -14.26
CA LEU A 65 8.41 -18.67 -15.49
C LEU A 65 8.24 -17.19 -15.21
N GLU A 66 8.55 -16.38 -16.21
CA GLU A 66 8.41 -14.93 -16.15
C GLU A 66 7.71 -14.38 -17.39
N GLY A 67 7.11 -13.20 -17.27
CA GLY A 67 6.45 -12.54 -18.38
C GLY A 67 5.49 -11.46 -17.90
N THR A 68 4.33 -11.38 -18.54
CA THR A 68 3.37 -10.31 -18.30
C THR A 68 2.08 -10.82 -17.65
N LEU A 69 1.57 -10.00 -16.74
CA LEU A 69 0.23 -10.09 -16.17
C LEU A 69 -0.53 -8.81 -16.53
N THR A 70 -1.69 -8.94 -17.18
CA THR A 70 -2.62 -7.82 -17.38
C THR A 70 -3.85 -7.99 -16.48
N VAL A 71 -4.20 -6.94 -15.74
CA VAL A 71 -5.33 -6.91 -14.81
C VAL A 71 -6.37 -5.89 -15.26
N LYS A 72 -7.61 -6.31 -15.46
CA LYS A 72 -8.68 -5.37 -15.83
C LYS A 72 -9.84 -5.45 -14.84
N LYS A 73 -10.17 -4.34 -14.18
CA LYS A 73 -11.30 -4.26 -13.25
C LYS A 73 -12.45 -3.46 -13.82
N ASN A 74 -13.65 -4.01 -13.73
CA ASN A 74 -14.89 -3.34 -14.12
C ASN A 74 -15.86 -3.36 -12.94
N ILE A 75 -16.45 -2.22 -12.63
CA ILE A 75 -17.45 -2.11 -11.56
C ILE A 75 -18.84 -2.01 -12.16
N LYS A 76 -19.75 -2.85 -11.70
CA LYS A 76 -21.18 -2.79 -12.04
C LYS A 76 -22.02 -3.29 -10.88
N ASN A 77 -22.99 -2.50 -10.43
CA ASN A 77 -23.93 -2.85 -9.36
C ASN A 77 -23.22 -3.36 -8.09
N GLU A 78 -22.22 -2.61 -7.59
CA GLU A 78 -21.45 -2.95 -6.37
C GLU A 78 -20.66 -4.27 -6.45
N LYS A 79 -20.54 -4.83 -7.67
CA LYS A 79 -19.68 -5.98 -7.97
C LYS A 79 -18.49 -5.54 -8.79
N VAL A 80 -17.32 -6.05 -8.41
CA VAL A 80 -16.07 -5.85 -9.15
C VAL A 80 -15.77 -7.11 -9.94
N THR A 81 -15.83 -7.03 -11.27
CA THR A 81 -15.34 -8.09 -12.15
C THR A 81 -13.89 -7.81 -12.50
N THR A 82 -13.00 -8.73 -12.13
CA THR A 82 -11.56 -8.64 -12.44
C THR A 82 -11.18 -9.72 -13.44
N THR A 83 -10.53 -9.33 -14.53
CA THR A 83 -9.94 -10.25 -15.51
C THR A 83 -8.43 -10.23 -15.39
N TYR A 84 -7.83 -11.39 -15.15
CA TYR A 84 -6.38 -11.61 -15.16
C TYR A 84 -5.99 -12.33 -16.45
N ARG A 85 -4.93 -11.86 -17.10
CA ARG A 85 -4.33 -12.51 -18.28
C ARG A 85 -2.84 -12.68 -18.05
N TYR A 86 -2.35 -13.90 -18.13
CA TYR A 86 -0.94 -14.23 -17.95
C TYR A 86 -0.36 -14.75 -19.26
N SER A 87 0.83 -14.27 -19.59
CA SER A 87 1.64 -14.73 -20.69
C SER A 87 3.08 -14.86 -20.20
N LEU A 88 3.47 -16.08 -19.83
CA LEU A 88 4.75 -16.36 -19.18
C LEU A 88 5.56 -17.36 -20.00
N GLU A 89 6.87 -17.29 -19.88
CA GLU A 89 7.81 -18.18 -20.53
C GLU A 89 9.05 -18.48 -19.68
N ASN A 90 9.71 -19.58 -20.00
CA ASN A 90 11.09 -19.84 -19.65
C ASN A 90 11.76 -20.54 -20.83
N PRO A 91 12.57 -19.83 -21.63
CA PRO A 91 13.22 -20.40 -22.81
C PRO A 91 14.15 -21.58 -22.49
N GLY A 92 14.80 -21.58 -21.33
CA GLY A 92 15.72 -22.65 -20.90
C GLY A 92 15.02 -24.00 -20.72
N TYR A 93 13.76 -23.99 -20.29
CA TYR A 93 12.93 -25.19 -20.13
C TYR A 93 11.95 -25.41 -21.30
N GLN A 94 12.01 -24.57 -22.34
CA GLN A 94 11.00 -24.51 -23.40
C GLN A 94 9.59 -24.46 -22.80
N ALA A 95 9.43 -23.65 -21.76
CA ALA A 95 8.22 -23.59 -20.96
C ALA A 95 7.39 -22.35 -21.27
N THR A 96 6.07 -22.48 -21.32
CA THR A 96 5.14 -21.37 -21.50
C THR A 96 3.88 -21.56 -20.66
N ILE A 97 3.32 -20.49 -20.12
CA ILE A 97 1.99 -20.44 -19.52
C ILE A 97 1.16 -19.38 -20.23
N THR A 98 -0.02 -19.78 -20.71
CA THR A 98 -1.07 -18.85 -21.13
C THR A 98 -2.30 -19.09 -20.28
N ARG A 99 -2.70 -18.10 -19.49
CA ARG A 99 -3.79 -18.21 -18.51
C ARG A 99 -4.73 -17.02 -18.60
N VAL A 100 -6.04 -17.27 -18.52
CA VAL A 100 -7.06 -16.23 -18.39
C VAL A 100 -8.04 -16.62 -17.31
N ILE A 101 -8.21 -15.75 -16.32
CA ILE A 101 -9.11 -15.94 -15.19
C ILE A 101 -10.04 -14.72 -15.10
N GLU A 102 -11.32 -14.95 -14.89
CA GLU A 102 -12.27 -13.89 -14.59
C GLU A 102 -12.97 -14.19 -13.26
N MET A 103 -12.96 -13.20 -12.38
CA MET A 103 -13.48 -13.32 -11.02
C MET A 103 -14.49 -12.20 -10.76
N GLU A 104 -15.52 -12.52 -9.99
CA GLU A 104 -16.44 -11.56 -9.40
C GLU A 104 -16.13 -11.44 -7.91
N THR A 105 -15.87 -10.21 -7.45
CA THR A 105 -15.75 -9.86 -6.04
C THR A 105 -16.99 -9.09 -5.61
N THR A 106 -17.57 -9.52 -4.49
CA THR A 106 -18.62 -8.81 -3.76
C THR A 106 -18.07 -8.32 -2.45
N THR A 107 -18.53 -7.15 -2.03
CA THR A 107 -18.06 -6.47 -0.83
C THR A 107 -19.24 -6.13 0.08
N GLU A 108 -19.08 -6.34 1.38
CA GLU A 108 -20.08 -6.02 2.41
C GLU A 108 -19.40 -5.28 3.56
N THR A 109 -19.99 -4.18 4.03
CA THR A 109 -19.51 -3.47 5.22
C THR A 109 -20.21 -4.01 6.46
N ALA A 110 -19.43 -4.56 7.38
CA ALA A 110 -19.90 -5.07 8.66
C ALA A 110 -20.22 -3.92 9.64
N GLU A 111 -20.95 -4.24 10.71
CA GLU A 111 -21.39 -3.26 11.72
C GLU A 111 -20.23 -2.50 12.40
N ASN A 112 -19.06 -3.13 12.49
CA ASN A 112 -17.83 -2.55 13.04
C ASN A 112 -17.04 -1.69 12.03
N GLY A 113 -17.58 -1.47 10.82
CA GLY A 113 -16.93 -0.69 9.76
C GLY A 113 -15.95 -1.49 8.89
N GLN A 114 -15.70 -2.75 9.22
CA GLN A 114 -14.83 -3.61 8.40
C GLN A 114 -15.50 -3.96 7.09
N THR A 115 -14.67 -4.14 6.06
CA THR A 115 -15.12 -4.49 4.72
C THR A 115 -14.76 -5.93 4.44
N ILE A 116 -15.77 -6.76 4.20
CA ILE A 116 -15.62 -8.20 3.91
C ILE A 116 -15.71 -8.39 2.40
N GLU A 117 -14.68 -8.98 1.81
CA GLU A 117 -14.64 -9.35 0.40
C GLU A 117 -14.83 -10.85 0.21
N LYS A 118 -15.65 -11.21 -0.78
CA LYS A 118 -15.76 -12.60 -1.25
C LYS A 118 -15.55 -12.62 -2.75
N SER A 119 -14.59 -13.43 -3.20
CA SER A 119 -14.30 -13.59 -4.63
C SER A 119 -14.59 -15.01 -5.09
N ARG A 120 -15.20 -15.12 -6.27
CA ARG A 120 -15.49 -16.38 -6.95
C ARG A 120 -15.26 -16.27 -8.44
N ILE A 121 -15.11 -17.40 -9.11
CA ILE A 121 -14.95 -17.47 -10.55
C ILE A 121 -16.24 -17.06 -11.26
N SER A 122 -16.17 -16.08 -12.16
CA SER A 122 -17.32 -15.59 -12.93
C SER A 122 -17.45 -16.27 -14.29
N LYS A 123 -16.33 -16.75 -14.86
CA LYS A 123 -16.29 -17.51 -16.12
C LYS A 123 -15.27 -18.63 -16.03
N ARG A 124 -15.51 -19.73 -16.76
CA ARG A 124 -14.59 -20.87 -16.82
C ARG A 124 -13.18 -20.39 -17.22
N PRO A 125 -12.17 -20.56 -16.35
CA PRO A 125 -10.80 -20.17 -16.67
C PRO A 125 -10.23 -21.02 -17.80
N THR A 126 -9.26 -20.45 -18.50
CA THR A 126 -8.48 -21.18 -19.50
C THR A 126 -7.02 -21.13 -19.11
N GLU A 127 -6.35 -22.26 -19.14
CA GLU A 127 -4.91 -22.33 -18.89
C GLU A 127 -4.29 -23.47 -19.69
N VAL A 128 -3.20 -23.14 -20.37
CA VAL A 128 -2.37 -24.09 -21.10
C VAL A 128 -0.93 -23.86 -20.66
N ILE A 129 -0.32 -24.93 -20.16
CA ILE A 129 1.09 -24.95 -19.77
C ILE A 129 1.82 -25.90 -20.71
N LYS A 130 2.95 -25.47 -21.25
CA LYS A 130 3.87 -26.33 -22.00
C LYS A 130 5.20 -26.33 -21.28
N ILE A 131 5.84 -27.49 -21.15
CA ILE A 131 7.20 -27.63 -20.59
C ILE A 131 7.88 -28.73 -21.40
N GLY A 132 8.85 -28.36 -22.23
CA GLY A 132 9.42 -29.28 -23.22
C GLY A 132 8.35 -29.93 -24.08
N ASN A 133 8.28 -31.26 -24.06
CA ASN A 133 7.31 -32.03 -24.86
C ASN A 133 5.95 -32.22 -24.18
N MET A 134 5.79 -31.81 -22.93
CA MET A 134 4.55 -32.00 -22.18
C MET A 134 3.64 -30.78 -22.34
N THR A 135 2.35 -31.04 -22.56
CA THR A 135 1.30 -30.02 -22.56
C THR A 135 0.28 -30.33 -21.46
N PHE A 136 0.04 -29.40 -20.55
CA PHE A 136 -0.98 -29.50 -19.52
C PHE A 136 -2.12 -28.56 -19.87
N THR A 137 -3.31 -29.12 -20.12
CA THR A 137 -4.51 -28.35 -20.43
C THR A 137 -5.45 -28.38 -19.23
N LEU A 138 -5.82 -27.20 -18.72
CA LEU A 138 -6.75 -27.09 -17.59
C LEU A 138 -8.12 -27.68 -17.95
N THR A 139 -8.63 -28.53 -17.07
CA THR A 139 -9.93 -29.20 -17.21
C THR A 139 -10.91 -28.82 -16.12
N GLU A 140 -10.42 -28.62 -14.89
CA GLU A 140 -11.19 -28.26 -13.70
C GLU A 140 -10.47 -27.12 -12.97
N TYR A 141 -11.25 -26.18 -12.45
CA TYR A 141 -10.75 -25.05 -11.68
C TYR A 141 -11.79 -24.69 -10.62
N GLU A 142 -11.44 -24.87 -9.36
CA GLU A 142 -12.26 -24.50 -8.20
C GLU A 142 -11.50 -23.47 -7.38
N PHE A 143 -12.18 -22.39 -7.00
CA PHE A 143 -11.54 -21.32 -6.24
C PHE A 143 -12.54 -20.65 -5.32
N THR A 144 -12.10 -20.39 -4.09
CA THR A 144 -12.80 -19.53 -3.15
C THR A 144 -11.81 -18.62 -2.44
N ARG A 145 -12.21 -17.37 -2.18
CA ARG A 145 -11.46 -16.40 -1.38
C ARG A 145 -12.39 -15.64 -0.46
N SER A 146 -11.90 -15.40 0.75
CA SER A 146 -12.48 -14.47 1.71
C SER A 146 -11.39 -13.49 2.14
N GLY A 147 -11.75 -12.23 2.30
CA GLY A 147 -10.85 -11.19 2.80
C GLY A 147 -11.57 -10.22 3.71
N ILE A 148 -10.80 -9.60 4.60
CA ILE A 148 -11.25 -8.52 5.48
C ILE A 148 -10.29 -7.37 5.31
N THR A 149 -10.84 -6.19 5.10
CA THR A 149 -10.14 -4.92 5.20
C THR A 149 -10.68 -4.18 6.42
N ASP A 150 -9.77 -3.80 7.32
CA ASP A 150 -10.03 -2.95 8.46
C ASP A 150 -9.58 -1.51 8.13
N PRO A 151 -10.49 -0.62 7.75
CA PRO A 151 -10.13 0.73 7.36
C PRO A 151 -9.79 1.58 8.59
N GLN A 152 -8.53 1.95 8.72
CA GLN A 152 -8.06 2.95 9.67
C GLN A 152 -7.87 4.30 8.95
N PRO A 153 -7.74 5.42 9.69
CA PRO A 153 -7.85 6.75 9.09
C PRO A 153 -6.82 7.05 8.00
N ALA A 154 -5.62 6.50 8.14
CA ALA A 154 -4.50 6.66 7.21
C ALA A 154 -4.06 5.35 6.56
N VAL A 155 -4.52 4.19 7.07
CA VAL A 155 -4.02 2.87 6.67
C VAL A 155 -5.16 1.88 6.57
N TYR A 156 -5.24 1.13 5.49
CA TYR A 156 -6.17 0.00 5.38
C TYR A 156 -5.40 -1.28 5.64
N TYR A 157 -5.76 -1.99 6.72
CA TYR A 157 -5.14 -3.29 7.03
C TYR A 157 -5.94 -4.41 6.41
N ASN A 158 -5.27 -5.30 5.69
CA ASN A 158 -5.90 -6.34 4.90
C ASN A 158 -5.44 -7.72 5.36
N VAL A 159 -6.39 -8.66 5.45
CA VAL A 159 -6.12 -10.08 5.62
C VAL A 159 -7.04 -10.89 4.71
N GLY A 160 -6.63 -12.07 4.30
CA GLY A 160 -7.50 -12.98 3.59
C GLY A 160 -6.91 -14.36 3.40
N GLU A 161 -7.79 -15.29 3.05
CA GLU A 161 -7.43 -16.64 2.70
C GLU A 161 -8.09 -17.07 1.40
N TYR A 162 -7.48 -18.05 0.74
CA TYR A 162 -8.06 -18.66 -0.44
C TYR A 162 -7.70 -20.14 -0.53
N THR A 163 -8.57 -20.87 -1.22
CA THR A 163 -8.30 -22.23 -1.69
C THR A 163 -8.47 -22.27 -3.19
N LEU A 164 -7.60 -23.04 -3.84
CA LEU A 164 -7.55 -23.21 -5.27
C LEU A 164 -7.27 -24.67 -5.59
N LYS A 165 -8.06 -25.25 -6.48
CA LYS A 165 -7.82 -26.57 -7.04
C LYS A 165 -7.84 -26.49 -8.55
N LYS A 166 -6.82 -27.08 -9.16
CA LYS A 166 -6.68 -27.16 -10.61
C LYS A 166 -6.47 -28.60 -11.00
N LYS A 167 -7.19 -29.07 -12.01
CA LYS A 167 -6.94 -30.37 -12.64
C LYS A 167 -6.58 -30.17 -14.09
N TYR A 168 -5.44 -30.71 -14.50
CA TYR A 168 -4.96 -30.65 -15.87
C TYR A 168 -4.96 -32.04 -16.48
N ARG A 169 -5.32 -32.10 -17.76
CA ARG A 169 -5.05 -33.25 -18.61
C ARG A 169 -3.64 -33.10 -19.20
N ILE A 170 -2.86 -34.18 -19.16
CA ILE A 170 -1.53 -34.27 -19.73
C ILE A 170 -1.66 -34.70 -21.20
N ASN A 171 -1.04 -33.96 -22.11
CA ASN A 171 -1.06 -34.16 -23.55
C ASN A 171 -2.48 -34.48 -24.09
N ALA A 172 -2.59 -35.33 -25.10
CA ALA A 172 -3.85 -35.78 -25.67
C ALA A 172 -4.55 -36.88 -24.84
N GLY A 173 -4.34 -36.93 -23.51
CA GLY A 173 -4.96 -37.92 -22.63
C GLY A 173 -4.01 -38.87 -21.90
N ASP A 174 -2.74 -38.49 -21.74
CA ASP A 174 -1.70 -39.28 -21.07
C ASP A 174 -1.80 -39.16 -19.53
N GLY A 175 -3.02 -39.14 -19.00
CA GLY A 175 -3.31 -39.00 -17.58
C GLY A 175 -3.60 -37.57 -17.12
N TYR A 176 -3.60 -37.39 -15.80
CA TYR A 176 -4.00 -36.14 -15.14
C TYR A 176 -3.01 -35.70 -14.08
N ILE A 177 -3.03 -34.41 -13.78
CA ILE A 177 -2.33 -33.82 -12.64
C ILE A 177 -3.27 -32.85 -11.93
N THR A 178 -3.34 -32.95 -10.62
CA THR A 178 -4.15 -32.11 -9.74
C THR A 178 -3.21 -31.31 -8.85
N VAL A 179 -3.47 -30.01 -8.78
CA VAL A 179 -2.75 -29.08 -7.91
C VAL A 179 -3.77 -28.48 -6.95
N ASN A 180 -3.55 -28.62 -5.65
CA ASN A 180 -4.30 -27.89 -4.64
C ASN A 180 -3.39 -26.85 -3.99
N MET A 181 -3.92 -25.66 -3.77
CA MET A 181 -3.24 -24.55 -3.14
C MET A 181 -4.11 -23.99 -2.03
N THR A 182 -3.53 -23.76 -0.87
CA THR A 182 -4.15 -22.98 0.21
C THR A 182 -3.23 -21.83 0.53
N GLY A 183 -3.75 -20.61 0.43
CA GLY A 183 -2.95 -19.41 0.68
C GLY A 183 -3.58 -18.52 1.75
N ASN A 184 -2.72 -17.90 2.55
CA ASN A 184 -3.08 -16.77 3.39
C ASN A 184 -2.34 -15.52 2.90
N GLN A 185 -3.00 -14.37 2.97
CA GLN A 185 -2.44 -13.09 2.58
C GLN A 185 -2.74 -12.08 3.69
N TYR A 186 -1.78 -11.23 3.99
CA TYR A 186 -1.91 -10.11 4.90
C TYR A 186 -1.12 -8.93 4.35
N GLY A 187 -1.54 -7.73 4.69
CA GLY A 187 -0.97 -6.54 4.10
C GLY A 187 -1.59 -5.27 4.63
N TYR A 188 -1.17 -4.16 4.03
CA TYR A 188 -1.77 -2.87 4.24
C TYR A 188 -1.62 -1.99 3.00
N ASP A 189 -2.50 -1.01 2.88
CA ASP A 189 -2.45 0.04 1.86
C ASP A 189 -2.50 1.41 2.53
N GLN A 190 -1.59 2.29 2.16
CA GLN A 190 -1.59 3.71 2.54
C GLN A 190 -0.75 4.53 1.55
N HIS A 191 -0.79 5.85 1.63
CA HIS A 191 -0.20 6.72 0.62
C HIS A 191 1.31 6.48 0.36
N TRP A 192 2.14 6.40 1.40
CA TRP A 192 3.60 6.33 1.32
C TRP A 192 4.15 4.95 0.98
N SER A 193 3.35 3.90 1.16
CA SER A 193 3.73 2.52 0.88
C SER A 193 2.53 1.60 0.96
N SER A 194 2.61 0.47 0.27
CA SER A 194 1.75 -0.67 0.49
C SER A 194 2.59 -1.93 0.58
N ALA A 195 2.11 -2.89 1.34
CA ALA A 195 2.75 -4.20 1.43
C ALA A 195 1.68 -5.28 1.42
N LYS A 196 1.94 -6.35 0.69
CA LYS A 196 1.15 -7.56 0.72
C LYS A 196 2.12 -8.74 0.80
N SER A 197 1.84 -9.67 1.69
CA SER A 197 2.67 -10.84 1.93
C SER A 197 1.78 -12.04 2.20
N GLY A 198 2.29 -13.25 1.98
CA GLY A 198 1.50 -14.44 2.18
C GLY A 198 2.30 -15.72 1.99
N ASN A 199 1.80 -16.79 2.61
CA ASN A 199 2.30 -18.14 2.38
C ASN A 199 1.28 -18.91 1.55
N VAL A 200 1.77 -19.77 0.67
CA VAL A 200 0.95 -20.63 -0.18
C VAL A 200 1.48 -22.05 -0.07
N ILE A 201 0.65 -22.93 0.47
CA ILE A 201 0.93 -24.36 0.54
C ILE A 201 0.39 -24.99 -0.73
N VAL A 202 1.25 -25.66 -1.47
CA VAL A 202 0.94 -26.36 -2.71
C VAL A 202 1.08 -27.86 -2.49
N THR A 203 0.09 -28.61 -2.96
CA THR A 203 0.16 -30.07 -3.07
C THR A 203 -0.10 -30.46 -4.52
N VAL A 204 0.76 -31.32 -5.05
CA VAL A 204 0.66 -31.85 -6.40
C VAL A 204 0.42 -33.34 -6.32
N PHE A 205 -0.55 -33.82 -7.09
CA PHE A 205 -0.82 -35.24 -7.25
C PHE A 205 -1.02 -35.53 -8.74
N ALA A 206 -0.25 -36.46 -9.27
CA ALA A 206 -0.21 -36.77 -10.68
C ALA A 206 -0.39 -38.26 -10.93
N GLU A 207 -1.16 -38.57 -11.97
CA GLU A 207 -1.48 -39.90 -12.44
C GLU A 207 -1.19 -40.01 -13.96
N PRO A 208 0.05 -39.72 -14.43
CA PRO A 208 0.40 -39.88 -15.83
C PRO A 208 0.28 -41.33 -16.31
N VAL A 209 -0.03 -41.50 -17.59
CA VAL A 209 0.02 -42.79 -18.28
C VAL A 209 1.37 -42.92 -18.98
N ILE A 210 2.24 -43.79 -18.46
CA ILE A 210 3.58 -44.05 -19.01
C ILE A 210 3.62 -45.50 -19.49
N ASN A 211 3.92 -45.71 -20.77
CA ASN A 211 3.94 -47.04 -21.40
C ASN A 211 2.64 -47.85 -21.16
N GLY A 212 1.48 -47.16 -21.24
CA GLY A 212 0.16 -47.76 -21.07
C GLY A 212 -0.24 -48.08 -19.62
N LYS A 213 0.57 -47.68 -18.63
CA LYS A 213 0.25 -47.87 -17.20
C LYS A 213 0.14 -46.52 -16.50
N VAL A 214 -0.82 -46.40 -15.59
CA VAL A 214 -0.92 -45.26 -14.68
C VAL A 214 0.25 -45.36 -13.69
N VAL A 215 0.96 -44.26 -13.53
CA VAL A 215 2.07 -44.10 -12.58
C VAL A 215 1.73 -42.93 -11.69
N GLU A 216 1.70 -43.15 -10.37
CA GLU A 216 1.32 -42.12 -9.41
C GLU A 216 2.56 -41.44 -8.83
N TRP A 217 2.49 -40.11 -8.69
CA TRP A 217 3.44 -39.36 -7.89
C TRP A 217 2.80 -38.14 -7.26
N GLY A 218 3.41 -37.65 -6.19
CA GLY A 218 2.99 -36.41 -5.56
C GLY A 218 4.14 -35.68 -4.93
N GLY A 219 3.89 -34.44 -4.52
CA GLY A 219 4.85 -33.62 -3.82
C GLY A 219 4.22 -32.35 -3.27
N THR A 220 5.01 -31.61 -2.52
CA THR A 220 4.56 -30.43 -1.79
C THR A 220 5.49 -29.26 -2.04
N ALA A 221 4.97 -28.05 -1.92
CA ALA A 221 5.79 -26.85 -1.88
C ALA A 221 5.19 -25.80 -0.95
N ASP A 222 6.04 -25.12 -0.21
CA ASP A 222 5.69 -23.91 0.54
C ASP A 222 6.24 -22.72 -0.23
N ILE A 223 5.39 -21.77 -0.58
CA ILE A 223 5.78 -20.55 -1.29
C ILE A 223 5.51 -19.35 -0.39
N PHE A 224 6.54 -18.57 -0.11
CA PHE A 224 6.40 -17.23 0.45
C PHE A 224 6.43 -16.21 -0.68
N VAL A 225 5.43 -15.34 -0.71
CA VAL A 225 5.36 -14.23 -1.65
C VAL A 225 5.18 -12.92 -0.89
N SER A 226 5.88 -11.87 -1.33
CA SER A 226 5.78 -10.53 -0.78
C SER A 226 5.92 -9.49 -1.89
N SER A 227 5.04 -8.51 -1.93
CA SER A 227 5.07 -7.38 -2.86
C SER A 227 4.91 -6.09 -2.07
N VAL A 228 5.78 -5.13 -2.35
CA VAL A 228 5.85 -3.86 -1.64
C VAL A 228 6.02 -2.72 -2.63
N ALA A 229 5.14 -1.72 -2.57
CA ALA A 229 5.34 -0.44 -3.22
C ALA A 229 5.75 0.62 -2.18
N LYS A 230 6.70 1.49 -2.53
CA LYS A 230 7.21 2.54 -1.63
C LYS A 230 7.28 3.88 -2.33
N LYS A 231 7.01 4.93 -1.56
CA LYS A 231 7.31 6.33 -1.87
C LYS A 231 8.27 6.87 -0.83
N GLY A 232 9.49 7.16 -1.26
CA GLY A 232 10.52 7.80 -0.43
C GLY A 232 10.83 9.21 -0.91
N PHE A 233 11.76 9.88 -0.22
CA PHE A 233 12.32 11.14 -0.69
C PHE A 233 13.84 11.08 -0.75
N GLU A 234 14.41 11.75 -1.74
CA GLU A 234 15.84 11.85 -1.94
C GLU A 234 16.21 13.30 -2.22
N TYR A 235 17.26 13.81 -1.58
CA TYR A 235 17.77 15.14 -1.88
C TYR A 235 18.71 15.08 -3.08
N LEU A 236 18.42 15.88 -4.10
CA LEU A 236 19.28 15.99 -5.28
C LEU A 236 19.90 17.38 -5.34
N GLU A 237 21.22 17.44 -5.19
CA GLU A 237 22.02 18.64 -5.39
C GLU A 237 22.06 19.04 -6.87
N ASN A 238 22.18 20.35 -7.10
CA ASN A 238 22.42 20.90 -8.42
C ASN A 238 23.92 20.98 -8.69
N GLU A 239 24.40 20.32 -9.77
CA GLU A 239 25.83 20.39 -10.12
C GLU A 239 26.28 21.80 -10.53
N PRO A 240 25.52 22.58 -11.33
CA PRO A 240 25.95 23.93 -11.69
C PRO A 240 25.67 24.91 -10.56
N TYR A 241 26.74 25.48 -9.98
CA TYR A 241 26.67 26.53 -8.96
C TYR A 241 25.95 27.83 -9.39
N GLN A 242 25.66 28.00 -10.69
CA GLN A 242 24.93 29.16 -11.22
C GLN A 242 23.41 29.04 -11.05
N ILE A 243 22.89 27.88 -10.65
CA ILE A 243 21.47 27.71 -10.37
C ILE A 243 21.12 28.47 -9.08
N SER A 244 19.98 29.16 -9.07
CA SER A 244 19.55 30.04 -7.98
C SER A 244 19.16 29.33 -6.68
N PHE A 245 19.30 28.00 -6.62
CA PHE A 245 19.01 27.13 -5.47
C PHE A 245 19.98 25.94 -5.43
N GLU A 246 20.33 25.48 -4.23
CA GLU A 246 21.37 24.45 -4.01
C GLU A 246 20.97 23.06 -4.52
N GLY A 247 19.66 22.78 -4.58
CA GLY A 247 19.11 21.49 -4.92
C GLY A 247 17.67 21.38 -4.43
N GLY A 248 17.10 20.18 -4.49
CA GLY A 248 15.73 19.95 -4.05
C GLY A 248 15.42 18.49 -3.85
N TYR A 249 14.38 18.21 -3.06
CA TYR A 249 13.88 16.86 -2.87
C TYR A 249 13.14 16.37 -4.11
N VAL A 250 13.26 15.07 -4.36
CA VAL A 250 12.40 14.30 -5.27
C VAL A 250 11.63 13.27 -4.46
N GLU A 251 10.39 13.01 -4.84
CA GLU A 251 9.67 11.80 -4.45
C GLU A 251 10.15 10.65 -5.35
N LYS A 252 10.47 9.51 -4.73
CA LYS A 252 11.00 8.31 -5.39
C LYS A 252 10.04 7.16 -5.18
N ASP A 253 9.42 6.73 -6.27
CA ASP A 253 8.43 5.64 -6.28
C ASP A 253 9.05 4.38 -6.88
N TYR A 254 8.91 3.24 -6.20
CA TYR A 254 9.40 1.96 -6.71
C TYR A 254 8.67 0.78 -6.06
N GLU A 255 8.72 -0.37 -6.72
CA GLU A 255 8.12 -1.62 -6.26
C GLU A 255 9.16 -2.73 -6.23
N GLU A 256 9.12 -3.51 -5.15
CA GLU A 256 9.91 -4.71 -4.97
C GLU A 256 8.99 -5.88 -4.62
N SER A 257 9.17 -6.99 -5.32
CA SER A 257 8.49 -8.23 -5.02
C SER A 257 9.46 -9.39 -4.89
N VAL A 258 9.17 -10.33 -3.99
CA VAL A 258 10.01 -11.48 -3.68
C VAL A 258 9.15 -12.73 -3.60
N LEU A 259 9.60 -13.78 -4.28
CA LEU A 259 9.07 -15.13 -4.21
C LEU A 259 10.19 -16.03 -3.70
N GLN A 260 9.90 -16.77 -2.65
CA GLN A 260 10.75 -17.86 -2.17
C GLN A 260 9.91 -19.14 -2.13
N TYR A 261 10.48 -20.26 -2.54
CA TYR A 261 9.82 -21.55 -2.36
C TYR A 261 10.77 -22.58 -1.77
N ASP A 262 10.18 -23.52 -1.04
CA ASP A 262 10.79 -24.77 -0.58
C ASP A 262 9.89 -25.92 -1.04
N ALA A 263 10.39 -26.79 -1.91
CA ALA A 263 9.61 -27.85 -2.53
C ALA A 263 10.22 -29.23 -2.28
N GLN A 264 9.34 -30.22 -2.04
CA GLN A 264 9.67 -31.63 -1.91
C GLN A 264 8.99 -32.41 -3.03
N LEU A 265 9.77 -32.84 -4.01
CA LEU A 265 9.28 -33.51 -5.22
C LEU A 265 10.07 -34.81 -5.45
N PRO A 266 9.48 -35.83 -6.07
CA PRO A 266 10.16 -37.08 -6.33
C PRO A 266 11.28 -36.89 -7.37
N GLU A 267 12.34 -37.68 -7.24
CA GLU A 267 13.30 -37.88 -8.32
C GLU A 267 12.69 -38.76 -9.41
N PHE A 268 13.00 -38.47 -10.67
CA PHE A 268 12.57 -39.27 -11.82
C PHE A 268 13.74 -40.02 -12.43
N ASP A 269 13.49 -41.25 -12.88
CA ASP A 269 14.46 -42.02 -13.65
C ASP A 269 14.52 -41.55 -15.12
N LYS A 270 15.42 -42.16 -15.90
CA LYS A 270 15.61 -41.86 -17.34
C LYS A 270 14.36 -42.11 -18.19
N ASP A 271 13.41 -42.91 -17.70
CA ASP A 271 12.18 -43.26 -18.41
C ASP A 271 11.01 -42.36 -17.93
N GLY A 272 11.28 -41.37 -17.08
CA GLY A 272 10.30 -40.42 -16.56
C GLY A 272 9.41 -40.99 -15.46
N LYS A 273 9.80 -42.09 -14.81
CA LYS A 273 9.07 -42.67 -13.68
C LYS A 273 9.60 -42.13 -12.35
N PRO A 274 8.72 -41.84 -11.38
CA PRO A 274 9.13 -41.42 -10.04
C PRO A 274 9.87 -42.57 -9.34
N THR A 275 10.94 -42.24 -8.64
CA THR A 275 11.66 -43.13 -7.74
C THR A 275 11.14 -43.00 -6.31
N GLY A 276 11.66 -43.81 -5.38
CA GLY A 276 11.36 -43.66 -3.96
C GLY A 276 12.11 -42.51 -3.27
N VAL A 277 12.93 -41.76 -4.00
CA VAL A 277 13.74 -40.66 -3.46
C VAL A 277 13.00 -39.34 -3.61
N ILE A 278 12.86 -38.60 -2.51
CA ILE A 278 12.36 -37.22 -2.52
C ILE A 278 13.54 -36.26 -2.57
N ARG A 279 13.48 -35.30 -3.48
CA ARG A 279 14.43 -34.20 -3.64
C ARG A 279 13.83 -32.92 -3.07
N THR A 280 14.68 -32.15 -2.41
CA THR A 280 14.35 -30.80 -1.93
C THR A 280 14.89 -29.75 -2.90
N TYR A 281 14.07 -28.76 -3.22
CA TYR A 281 14.42 -27.62 -4.06
C TYR A 281 14.08 -26.35 -3.32
N SER A 282 15.00 -25.40 -3.31
CA SER A 282 14.80 -24.11 -2.64
C SER A 282 15.40 -23.01 -3.49
N GLU A 283 14.64 -21.94 -3.73
CA GLU A 283 15.11 -20.81 -4.51
C GLU A 283 14.37 -19.53 -4.09
N ARG A 284 15.04 -18.39 -4.27
CA ARG A 284 14.48 -17.05 -4.04
C ARG A 284 14.69 -16.20 -5.29
N VAL A 285 13.60 -15.65 -5.82
CA VAL A 285 13.61 -14.73 -6.95
C VAL A 285 12.87 -13.45 -6.58
N GLY A 286 13.20 -12.36 -7.25
CA GLY A 286 12.53 -11.08 -7.05
C GLY A 286 12.25 -10.33 -8.33
N ILE A 287 11.38 -9.32 -8.26
CA ILE A 287 11.13 -8.35 -9.32
C ILE A 287 11.35 -6.98 -8.68
N GLU A 288 12.09 -6.11 -9.35
CA GLU A 288 12.33 -4.73 -8.92
C GLU A 288 12.03 -3.82 -10.11
N THR A 289 11.22 -2.80 -9.89
CA THR A 289 10.90 -1.81 -10.92
C THR A 289 11.94 -0.70 -10.95
N GLN A 290 12.06 -0.03 -12.09
CA GLN A 290 12.88 1.17 -12.15
C GLN A 290 12.21 2.28 -11.33
N PRO A 291 12.97 3.00 -10.48
CA PRO A 291 12.41 4.07 -9.68
C PRO A 291 11.93 5.22 -10.57
N VAL A 292 10.73 5.73 -10.27
CA VAL A 292 10.17 6.94 -10.89
C VAL A 292 10.40 8.11 -9.94
N PHE A 293 10.98 9.20 -10.48
CA PHE A 293 11.31 10.38 -9.69
C PHE A 293 10.39 11.56 -10.04
N THR A 294 9.78 12.17 -9.03
CA THR A 294 8.97 13.39 -9.17
C THR A 294 9.62 14.54 -8.42
N ARG A 295 9.95 15.64 -9.12
CA ARG A 295 10.55 16.82 -8.51
C ARG A 295 9.56 17.55 -7.61
N LEU A 296 9.98 17.81 -6.37
CA LEU A 296 9.21 18.59 -5.41
C LEU A 296 9.62 20.06 -5.45
N MET A 297 8.75 20.90 -4.89
CA MET A 297 9.04 22.32 -4.70
C MET A 297 10.27 22.51 -3.81
N VAL A 298 11.12 23.48 -4.16
CA VAL A 298 12.23 23.91 -3.30
C VAL A 298 11.74 25.07 -2.40
N PRO A 299 11.71 24.90 -1.08
CA PRO A 299 11.26 25.95 -0.17
C PRO A 299 12.33 27.02 0.08
N ASP A 300 11.90 28.24 0.38
CA ASP A 300 12.77 29.34 0.77
C ASP A 300 12.97 29.34 2.30
N LEU A 301 13.94 28.53 2.75
CA LEU A 301 14.25 28.30 4.16
C LEU A 301 15.73 28.58 4.47
N LYS A 302 16.34 29.54 3.79
CA LYS A 302 17.78 29.85 3.93
C LYS A 302 18.18 30.20 5.36
N HIS A 303 17.25 30.79 6.13
CA HIS A 303 17.46 31.13 7.54
C HIS A 303 17.49 29.92 8.47
N LEU A 304 17.04 28.75 8.02
CA LEU A 304 17.15 27.49 8.77
C LEU A 304 18.43 26.72 8.51
N ARG A 305 19.37 27.25 7.71
CA ARG A 305 20.60 26.52 7.39
C ARG A 305 21.38 26.13 8.66
N GLY A 306 21.66 24.83 8.82
CA GLY A 306 22.32 24.27 10.00
C GLY A 306 21.41 24.08 11.21
N HIS A 307 20.12 24.37 11.10
CA HIS A 307 19.15 24.14 12.15
C HIS A 307 18.83 22.64 12.26
N TRP A 308 18.66 22.13 13.47
CA TRP A 308 18.42 20.70 13.71
C TRP A 308 17.15 20.16 13.05
N ALA A 309 16.13 21.01 12.88
CA ALA A 309 14.88 20.68 12.18
C ALA A 309 14.86 21.10 10.70
N GLU A 310 15.99 21.53 10.13
CA GLU A 310 16.06 22.04 8.75
C GLU A 310 15.53 21.04 7.73
N GLU A 311 16.00 19.79 7.79
CA GLU A 311 15.60 18.73 6.86
C GLU A 311 14.11 18.36 6.99
N PRO A 312 13.58 18.02 8.18
CA PRO A 312 12.15 17.77 8.37
C PRO A 312 11.28 18.92 7.86
N VAL A 313 11.62 20.17 8.18
CA VAL A 313 10.85 21.33 7.74
C VAL A 313 10.90 21.48 6.22
N LYS A 314 12.08 21.35 5.59
CA LYS A 314 12.21 21.42 4.13
C LYS A 314 11.33 20.37 3.44
N ILE A 315 11.39 19.11 3.89
CA ILE A 315 10.59 18.02 3.31
C ILE A 315 9.09 18.33 3.44
N LEU A 316 8.61 18.73 4.62
CA LEU A 316 7.19 19.01 4.82
C LEU A 316 6.68 20.20 3.98
N TYR A 317 7.50 21.21 3.74
CA TYR A 317 7.18 22.27 2.78
C TYR A 317 7.17 21.75 1.33
N SER A 318 8.20 20.99 0.94
CA SER A 318 8.30 20.38 -0.38
C SER A 318 7.09 19.48 -0.71
N LEU A 319 6.52 18.81 0.29
CA LEU A 319 5.33 17.96 0.16
C LEU A 319 3.99 18.70 0.26
N GLY A 320 4.02 20.01 0.56
CA GLY A 320 2.83 20.82 0.80
C GLY A 320 2.10 20.50 2.11
N VAL A 321 2.73 19.74 3.02
CA VAL A 321 2.19 19.48 4.36
C VAL A 321 2.10 20.79 5.15
N ILE A 322 3.19 21.57 5.12
CA ILE A 322 3.18 22.95 5.57
C ILE A 322 2.89 23.83 4.35
N PRO A 323 1.81 24.63 4.34
CA PRO A 323 1.49 25.47 3.20
C PRO A 323 2.47 26.64 3.05
N GLY A 324 2.69 27.06 1.80
CA GLY A 324 3.47 28.26 1.46
C GLY A 324 4.90 27.94 1.02
N THR A 325 5.74 28.98 0.97
CA THR A 325 7.13 28.90 0.47
C THR A 325 8.17 28.67 1.57
N GLY A 326 7.87 29.04 2.81
CA GLY A 326 8.79 28.92 3.95
C GLY A 326 9.46 30.23 4.39
N GLU A 327 9.36 31.30 3.61
CA GLU A 327 10.09 32.57 3.87
C GLU A 327 9.85 33.12 5.29
N ASP A 328 8.59 33.13 5.74
CA ASP A 328 8.18 33.63 7.06
C ASP A 328 8.14 32.53 8.14
N PHE A 329 8.73 31.35 7.89
CA PHE A 329 8.65 30.24 8.82
C PHE A 329 9.39 30.53 10.13
N ASN A 330 8.67 30.47 11.24
CA ASN A 330 9.22 30.61 12.58
C ASN A 330 9.19 29.24 13.30
N PRO A 331 10.33 28.54 13.40
CA PRO A 331 10.40 27.19 13.96
C PRO A 331 9.98 27.15 15.44
N ALA A 332 10.38 28.14 16.24
CA ALA A 332 10.15 28.18 17.69
C ALA A 332 8.72 28.62 18.08
N LYS A 333 7.86 28.97 17.11
CA LYS A 333 6.49 29.38 17.38
C LYS A 333 5.67 28.17 17.83
N TYR A 334 4.91 28.33 18.92
CA TYR A 334 3.95 27.31 19.36
C TYR A 334 2.89 27.06 18.29
N ILE A 335 2.65 25.79 17.97
CA ILE A 335 1.67 25.37 16.98
C ILE A 335 0.29 25.23 17.61
N SER A 336 -0.74 25.65 16.88
CA SER A 336 -2.13 25.47 17.30
C SER A 336 -2.63 24.06 17.00
N ARG A 337 -3.64 23.60 17.73
CA ARG A 337 -4.31 22.32 17.52
C ARG A 337 -4.88 22.21 16.11
N ARG A 338 -5.41 23.31 15.55
CA ARG A 338 -5.84 23.38 14.16
C ARG A 338 -4.69 23.10 13.21
N ASP A 339 -3.61 23.85 13.32
CA ASP A 339 -2.53 23.80 12.33
C ASP A 339 -1.85 22.43 12.36
N PHE A 340 -1.65 21.85 13.55
CA PHE A 340 -1.16 20.47 13.68
C PHE A 340 -2.12 19.45 13.05
N THR A 341 -3.43 19.57 13.28
CA THR A 341 -4.43 18.68 12.66
C THR A 341 -4.40 18.74 11.13
N VAL A 342 -4.29 19.95 10.57
CA VAL A 342 -4.18 20.16 9.12
C VAL A 342 -2.91 19.49 8.59
N MET A 343 -1.78 19.68 9.28
CA MET A 343 -0.52 19.04 8.90
C MET A 343 -0.60 17.51 8.98
N VAL A 344 -1.27 16.93 9.98
CA VAL A 344 -1.51 15.47 10.06
C VAL A 344 -2.30 14.98 8.84
N VAL A 345 -3.43 15.60 8.52
CA VAL A 345 -4.27 15.21 7.37
C VAL A 345 -3.48 15.28 6.06
N ARG A 346 -2.65 16.30 5.89
CA ARG A 346 -1.82 16.47 4.68
C ARG A 346 -0.60 15.54 4.64
N ALA A 347 -0.09 15.13 5.80
CA ALA A 347 1.02 14.17 5.89
C ALA A 347 0.55 12.75 5.61
N VAL A 348 -0.61 12.33 6.15
CA VAL A 348 -1.14 10.99 5.90
C VAL A 348 -1.73 10.83 4.49
N LYS A 349 -2.21 11.94 3.91
CA LYS A 349 -2.86 12.01 2.60
C LYS A 349 -4.03 11.03 2.48
N ASP A 350 -4.64 10.99 1.30
CA ASP A 350 -5.66 10.00 1.00
C ASP A 350 -5.01 8.73 0.47
N ILE A 351 -5.56 7.59 0.89
CA ILE A 351 -5.20 6.29 0.32
C ILE A 351 -5.63 6.32 -1.15
N PRO A 352 -4.70 6.15 -2.10
CA PRO A 352 -5.02 6.27 -3.50
C PRO A 352 -6.02 5.20 -3.96
N GLU A 353 -6.89 5.59 -4.89
CA GLU A 353 -7.83 4.62 -5.48
C GLU A 353 -7.09 3.63 -6.37
N ASP A 354 -7.62 2.41 -6.44
CA ASP A 354 -7.09 1.35 -7.30
C ASP A 354 -7.13 1.79 -8.80
N PRO A 355 -5.96 1.91 -9.44
CA PRO A 355 -5.82 2.43 -10.79
C PRO A 355 -6.40 1.51 -11.86
N ASP A 356 -6.58 0.22 -11.56
CA ASP A 356 -7.10 -0.76 -12.53
C ASP A 356 -8.64 -0.64 -12.69
N ILE A 357 -9.30 0.15 -11.84
CA ILE A 357 -10.75 0.37 -11.86
C ILE A 357 -11.12 1.29 -13.02
N VAL A 358 -11.78 0.74 -14.03
CA VAL A 358 -12.40 1.54 -15.10
C VAL A 358 -13.66 2.23 -14.58
N LYS A 359 -13.53 3.48 -14.11
CA LYS A 359 -14.68 4.34 -13.83
C LYS A 359 -15.29 4.83 -15.15
N ARG A 360 -16.43 4.27 -15.55
CA ARG A 360 -17.28 4.91 -16.57
C ARG A 360 -17.90 6.16 -15.96
N THR A 361 -17.33 7.31 -16.24
CA THR A 361 -17.95 8.60 -15.91
C THR A 361 -19.26 8.68 -16.68
N LYS A 362 -20.37 8.31 -16.03
CA LYS A 362 -21.68 8.80 -16.49
C LYS A 362 -21.58 10.31 -16.41
N ALA A 363 -21.73 11.01 -17.54
CA ALA A 363 -21.91 12.45 -17.54
C ALA A 363 -23.05 12.75 -16.57
N VAL A 364 -22.70 13.24 -15.38
CA VAL A 364 -23.69 13.62 -14.37
C VAL A 364 -24.37 14.84 -14.97
N SER A 365 -25.59 14.65 -15.46
CA SER A 365 -26.49 15.76 -15.76
C SER A 365 -26.52 16.62 -14.50
N ARG A 366 -26.11 17.90 -14.63
CA ARG A 366 -26.20 18.91 -13.57
C ARG A 366 -27.67 19.16 -13.26
N THR A 367 -28.29 18.25 -12.53
CA THR A 367 -29.49 18.58 -11.77
C THR A 367 -29.01 19.36 -10.55
N THR A 368 -29.56 20.55 -10.37
CA THR A 368 -29.36 21.41 -9.19
C THR A 368 -29.86 20.67 -7.97
N ARG A 369 -29.02 19.80 -7.40
CA ARG A 369 -29.28 19.13 -6.13
C ARG A 369 -29.24 20.24 -5.09
N GLN A 370 -30.40 20.54 -4.51
CA GLN A 370 -30.55 21.50 -3.43
C GLN A 370 -29.55 21.10 -2.34
N LYS A 371 -28.46 21.88 -2.19
CA LYS A 371 -27.35 21.56 -1.30
C LYS A 371 -27.87 21.77 0.11
N THR A 372 -28.18 20.68 0.83
CA THR A 372 -28.53 20.74 2.24
C THR A 372 -27.44 21.54 2.97
N PRO A 373 -27.79 22.54 3.80
CA PRO A 373 -26.79 23.33 4.50
C PRO A 373 -25.93 22.40 5.35
N GLU A 374 -24.62 22.47 5.15
CA GLU A 374 -23.66 21.68 5.89
C GLU A 374 -23.53 22.22 7.30
N ILE A 375 -23.55 21.32 8.30
CA ILE A 375 -23.44 21.67 9.71
C ILE A 375 -22.08 21.17 10.20
N SER A 376 -21.31 22.07 10.82
CA SER A 376 -20.03 21.73 11.44
C SER A 376 -20.23 20.80 12.64
N PRO A 377 -19.38 19.77 12.83
CA PRO A 377 -19.40 18.96 14.04
C PRO A 377 -18.96 19.73 15.30
N PHE A 378 -18.35 20.92 15.13
CA PHE A 378 -17.85 21.74 16.22
C PHE A 378 -18.44 23.15 16.20
N LEU A 379 -18.80 23.68 17.38
CA LEU A 379 -19.42 25.00 17.54
C LEU A 379 -18.45 26.17 17.27
N ASP A 380 -17.15 25.93 17.44
CA ASP A 380 -16.07 26.90 17.30
C ASP A 380 -15.30 26.79 15.97
N VAL A 381 -15.79 25.96 15.04
CA VAL A 381 -15.27 25.85 13.68
C VAL A 381 -16.40 26.10 12.70
N LYS A 382 -16.30 27.19 11.93
CA LYS A 382 -17.32 27.55 10.94
C LYS A 382 -17.07 26.82 9.62
N THR A 383 -18.12 26.59 8.84
CA THR A 383 -18.03 25.90 7.55
C THR A 383 -17.35 26.72 6.45
N ASP A 384 -17.14 28.01 6.67
CA ASP A 384 -16.38 28.92 5.80
C ASP A 384 -14.93 29.14 6.26
N ASP A 385 -14.49 28.49 7.35
CA ASP A 385 -13.08 28.48 7.76
C ASP A 385 -12.24 27.79 6.67
N PRO A 386 -11.11 28.37 6.23
CA PRO A 386 -10.25 27.79 5.19
C PRO A 386 -9.78 26.36 5.48
N PHE A 387 -9.71 25.96 6.76
CA PHE A 387 -9.25 24.66 7.21
C PHE A 387 -10.40 23.74 7.65
N TYR A 388 -11.66 24.17 7.46
CA TYR A 388 -12.83 23.38 7.85
C TYR A 388 -12.83 22.00 7.19
N GLY A 389 -12.40 21.91 5.93
CA GLY A 389 -12.32 20.66 5.17
C GLY A 389 -11.42 19.64 5.86
N GLU A 390 -10.19 20.01 6.20
CA GLU A 390 -9.23 19.13 6.87
C GLU A 390 -9.67 18.78 8.29
N ILE A 391 -10.19 19.74 9.07
CA ILE A 391 -10.69 19.47 10.44
C ILE A 391 -11.86 18.48 10.39
N LYS A 392 -12.80 18.68 9.46
CA LYS A 392 -13.93 17.77 9.25
C LYS A 392 -13.44 16.39 8.86
N THR A 393 -12.51 16.28 7.90
CA THR A 393 -11.94 15.00 7.48
C THR A 393 -11.26 14.28 8.65
N ALA A 394 -10.46 15.00 9.44
CA ALA A 394 -9.80 14.45 10.61
C ALA A 394 -10.82 13.93 11.63
N ASN A 395 -11.93 14.64 11.84
CA ASN A 395 -12.97 14.19 12.77
C ASN A 395 -13.77 13.02 12.22
N SER A 396 -14.19 13.06 10.94
CA SER A 396 -14.96 11.98 10.32
C SER A 396 -14.17 10.68 10.21
N ARG A 397 -12.85 10.77 10.09
CA ARG A 397 -11.95 9.62 10.13
C ARG A 397 -11.59 9.20 11.55
N GLY A 398 -11.91 9.98 12.59
CA GLY A 398 -11.56 9.64 13.98
C GLY A 398 -10.12 9.95 14.40
N ILE A 399 -9.35 10.67 13.56
CA ILE A 399 -8.00 11.18 13.91
C ILE A 399 -8.10 12.13 15.10
N ILE A 400 -9.12 12.99 15.10
CA ILE A 400 -9.36 13.95 16.18
C ILE A 400 -10.69 13.71 16.87
N GLN A 401 -10.68 14.02 18.16
CA GLN A 401 -11.88 14.22 18.98
C GLN A 401 -11.92 15.68 19.43
N GLY A 402 -13.13 16.18 19.71
CA GLY A 402 -13.30 17.49 20.32
C GLY A 402 -12.76 17.53 21.75
N THR A 403 -12.56 18.72 22.28
CA THR A 403 -12.12 18.96 23.67
C THR A 403 -13.28 18.88 24.68
N GLY A 404 -14.48 18.47 24.22
CA GLY A 404 -15.71 18.42 25.01
C GLY A 404 -16.73 19.49 24.60
N ASN A 405 -18.00 19.30 24.98
CA ASN A 405 -19.11 20.24 24.72
C ASN A 405 -19.27 20.67 23.24
N SER A 406 -18.90 19.78 22.30
CA SER A 406 -18.87 20.07 20.86
C SER A 406 -17.89 21.18 20.45
N TYR A 407 -16.79 21.38 21.18
CA TYR A 407 -15.69 22.27 20.81
C TYR A 407 -14.48 21.50 20.28
N PHE A 408 -13.77 22.10 19.33
CA PHE A 408 -12.48 21.61 18.83
C PHE A 408 -11.29 22.33 19.46
N SER A 409 -11.47 23.59 19.88
CA SER A 409 -10.44 24.49 20.40
C SER A 409 -9.30 24.76 19.38
N PRO A 410 -9.61 25.27 18.17
CA PRO A 410 -8.65 25.37 17.06
C PRO A 410 -7.41 26.22 17.38
N ASN A 411 -7.57 27.26 18.20
CA ASN A 411 -6.50 28.21 18.54
C ASN A 411 -5.70 27.80 19.78
N GLN A 412 -6.06 26.71 20.46
CA GLN A 412 -5.32 26.20 21.61
C GLN A 412 -3.98 25.64 21.14
N ARG A 413 -2.92 25.85 21.93
CA ARG A 413 -1.62 25.21 21.69
C ARG A 413 -1.73 23.70 21.95
N ILE A 414 -1.20 22.90 21.05
CA ILE A 414 -1.25 21.44 21.20
C ILE A 414 -0.11 20.94 22.10
N THR A 415 -0.39 19.94 22.92
CA THR A 415 0.59 19.26 23.78
C THR A 415 1.22 18.05 23.09
N ASN A 416 2.38 17.60 23.58
CA ASN A 416 3.03 16.35 23.16
C ASN A 416 2.07 15.15 23.21
N ALA A 417 1.34 15.00 24.31
CA ALA A 417 0.40 13.90 24.50
C ALA A 417 -0.73 13.92 23.46
N GLU A 418 -1.34 15.09 23.20
CA GLU A 418 -2.40 15.22 22.21
C GLU A 418 -1.90 14.92 20.79
N ALA A 419 -0.73 15.44 20.44
CA ALA A 419 -0.14 15.23 19.12
C ALA A 419 0.10 13.75 18.85
N VAL A 420 0.77 13.04 19.76
CA VAL A 420 1.04 11.60 19.64
C VAL A 420 -0.25 10.78 19.58
N THR A 421 -1.26 11.14 20.37
CA THR A 421 -2.58 10.50 20.29
C THR A 421 -3.23 10.66 18.91
N MET A 422 -3.14 11.83 18.27
CA MET A 422 -3.64 12.01 16.90
C MET A 422 -2.90 11.13 15.90
N LEU A 423 -1.57 11.00 16.01
CA LEU A 423 -0.77 10.20 15.10
C LEU A 423 -1.11 8.71 15.20
N ILE A 424 -1.24 8.19 16.43
CA ILE A 424 -1.57 6.78 16.65
C ILE A 424 -3.01 6.44 16.24
N ARG A 425 -3.95 7.37 16.44
CA ARG A 425 -5.29 7.25 15.88
C ARG A 425 -5.26 7.21 14.37
N ALA A 426 -4.46 8.07 13.74
CA ALA A 426 -4.34 8.08 12.29
C ALA A 426 -3.89 6.72 11.74
N LEU A 427 -2.95 6.06 12.44
CA LEU A 427 -2.46 4.72 12.08
C LEU A 427 -3.38 3.56 12.52
N GLY A 428 -4.40 3.82 13.35
CA GLY A 428 -5.28 2.79 13.93
C GLY A 428 -4.60 1.87 14.93
N LEU A 429 -3.49 2.31 15.55
CA LEU A 429 -2.63 1.45 16.38
C LEU A 429 -2.93 1.56 17.89
N GLU A 430 -4.08 2.13 18.27
CA GLU A 430 -4.48 2.28 19.67
C GLU A 430 -4.56 0.93 20.42
N GLY A 431 -4.79 -0.17 19.69
CA GLY A 431 -4.86 -1.54 20.23
C GLY A 431 -3.51 -2.22 20.48
N LEU A 432 -2.37 -1.64 20.07
CA LEU A 432 -1.04 -2.23 20.32
C LEU A 432 -0.61 -2.18 21.79
N ALA A 433 -1.25 -1.33 22.59
CA ALA A 433 -0.98 -1.18 24.01
C ALA A 433 -1.70 -2.25 24.84
N SER A 434 -1.08 -2.70 25.93
CA SER A 434 -1.70 -3.65 26.87
C SER A 434 -2.94 -3.05 27.53
N TYR A 435 -4.01 -3.83 27.61
CA TYR A 435 -5.26 -3.47 28.30
C TYR A 435 -5.14 -3.67 29.83
N PRO A 436 -5.71 -2.80 30.69
CA PRO A 436 -6.47 -1.57 30.37
C PRO A 436 -5.59 -0.31 30.20
N TYR A 437 -4.38 -0.30 30.77
CA TYR A 437 -3.42 0.79 30.66
C TYR A 437 -2.00 0.23 30.48
N ALA A 438 -1.30 0.70 29.45
CA ALA A 438 0.11 0.42 29.32
C ALA A 438 0.94 1.23 30.32
N VAL A 439 2.02 0.64 30.83
CA VAL A 439 3.09 1.38 31.51
C VAL A 439 4.13 1.73 30.45
N THR A 440 4.42 3.01 30.30
CA THR A 440 5.46 3.49 29.39
C THR A 440 6.82 3.42 30.08
N PRO A 441 7.93 3.32 29.34
CA PRO A 441 9.27 3.33 29.92
C PRO A 441 9.75 4.73 30.31
N PHE A 442 8.93 5.77 30.11
CA PHE A 442 9.29 7.14 30.41
C PHE A 442 9.27 7.42 31.92
N ILE A 443 10.20 8.24 32.39
CA ILE A 443 10.31 8.59 33.82
C ILE A 443 9.06 9.34 34.29
N ASP A 444 8.49 10.17 33.42
CA ASP A 444 7.26 10.94 33.64
C ASP A 444 6.00 10.20 33.18
N ASN A 445 6.00 8.85 33.23
CA ASN A 445 4.84 8.02 32.90
C ASN A 445 3.55 8.47 33.62
N ASP A 446 3.66 8.88 34.87
CA ASP A 446 2.51 9.28 35.69
C ASP A 446 1.95 10.66 35.32
N ASP A 447 2.76 11.50 34.66
CA ASP A 447 2.32 12.79 34.11
C ASP A 447 1.57 12.63 32.79
N ILE A 448 1.63 11.43 32.16
CA ILE A 448 0.93 11.14 30.90
C ILE A 448 -0.57 10.99 31.20
N PRO A 449 -1.43 11.83 30.57
CA PRO A 449 -2.87 11.74 30.74
C PRO A 449 -3.40 10.35 30.41
N ALA A 450 -4.40 9.88 31.16
CA ALA A 450 -4.96 8.54 31.00
C ALA A 450 -5.45 8.25 29.57
N TYR A 451 -6.00 9.26 28.87
CA TYR A 451 -6.47 9.11 27.49
C TYR A 451 -5.33 8.93 26.47
N ALA A 452 -4.11 9.39 26.79
CA ALA A 452 -2.96 9.37 25.89
C ALA A 452 -2.03 8.18 26.18
N ARG A 453 -2.12 7.57 27.36
CA ARG A 453 -1.16 6.56 27.85
C ARG A 453 -0.98 5.39 26.88
N ASN A 454 -2.07 4.86 26.33
CA ASN A 454 -2.02 3.77 25.36
C ASN A 454 -1.41 4.21 24.03
N SER A 455 -1.76 5.40 23.54
CA SER A 455 -1.15 5.96 22.33
C SER A 455 0.35 6.20 22.51
N VAL A 456 0.78 6.76 23.63
CA VAL A 456 2.20 7.01 23.92
C VAL A 456 2.97 5.69 24.02
N ALA A 457 2.41 4.67 24.66
CA ALA A 457 3.01 3.33 24.69
C ALA A 457 3.13 2.70 23.29
N ALA A 458 2.08 2.80 22.47
CA ALA A 458 2.08 2.30 21.10
C ALA A 458 3.12 3.04 20.24
N ALA A 459 3.17 4.38 20.33
CA ALA A 459 4.13 5.22 19.63
C ALA A 459 5.57 4.89 20.00
N TYR A 460 5.85 4.64 21.28
CA TYR A 460 7.16 4.18 21.73
C TYR A 460 7.49 2.80 21.13
N ARG A 461 6.56 1.86 21.17
CA ARG A 461 6.75 0.48 20.69
C ARG A 461 7.08 0.41 19.20
N ILE A 462 6.48 1.29 18.39
CA ILE A 462 6.75 1.36 16.94
C ILE A 462 7.93 2.28 16.59
N GLY A 463 8.60 2.87 17.59
CA GLY A 463 9.75 3.74 17.40
C GLY A 463 9.42 5.16 16.90
N LEU A 464 8.14 5.54 16.85
CA LEU A 464 7.71 6.88 16.40
C LEU A 464 8.14 7.99 17.37
N ILE A 465 8.24 7.66 18.66
CA ILE A 465 8.73 8.58 19.69
C ILE A 465 9.82 7.92 20.53
N SER A 466 10.73 8.75 21.03
CA SER A 466 11.72 8.38 22.02
C SER A 466 11.71 9.41 23.16
N GLY A 467 12.26 9.03 24.31
CA GLY A 467 12.44 9.94 25.43
C GLY A 467 13.60 10.88 25.14
N ASP A 468 13.66 12.00 25.85
CA ASP A 468 14.85 12.85 25.80
C ASP A 468 16.09 12.11 26.37
N SER A 469 17.24 12.78 26.34
CA SER A 469 18.50 12.23 26.89
C SER A 469 18.42 11.75 28.36
N ARG A 470 17.39 12.17 29.10
CA ARG A 470 17.14 11.82 30.49
C ARG A 470 15.99 10.81 30.64
N GLY A 471 15.36 10.37 29.55
CA GLY A 471 14.25 9.42 29.54
C GLY A 471 12.86 10.02 29.78
N TYR A 472 12.68 11.33 29.60
CA TYR A 472 11.38 12.01 29.77
C TYR A 472 10.65 12.19 28.43
N PHE A 473 9.33 12.06 28.44
CA PHE A 473 8.46 12.31 27.28
C PHE A 473 7.91 13.75 27.23
N HIS A 474 7.77 14.40 28.39
CA HIS A 474 7.19 15.74 28.56
C HIS A 474 5.76 15.85 28.03
N PRO A 475 4.78 15.07 28.54
CA PRO A 475 3.44 14.95 27.95
C PRO A 475 2.68 16.28 27.84
N ASN A 476 2.91 17.20 28.79
CA ASN A 476 2.23 18.48 28.88
C ASN A 476 2.98 19.64 28.20
N LYS A 477 4.16 19.39 27.61
CA LYS A 477 4.92 20.40 26.84
C LYS A 477 4.11 20.80 25.60
N TYR A 478 3.99 22.10 25.34
CA TYR A 478 3.42 22.60 24.10
C TYR A 478 4.41 22.45 22.94
N LEU A 479 3.91 21.98 21.80
CA LEU A 479 4.71 21.82 20.59
C LEU A 479 4.98 23.15 19.91
N THR A 480 6.19 23.29 19.39
CA THR A 480 6.57 24.29 18.39
C THR A 480 6.44 23.74 16.97
N TYR A 481 6.57 24.58 15.95
CA TYR A 481 6.56 24.12 14.56
C TYR A 481 7.75 23.21 14.23
N GLU A 482 8.93 23.44 14.82
CA GLU A 482 10.08 22.53 14.67
C GLU A 482 9.80 21.16 15.30
N ASP A 483 9.26 21.11 16.52
CA ASP A 483 8.90 19.85 17.18
C ASP A 483 7.85 19.07 16.35
N ALA A 484 6.80 19.77 15.88
CA ALA A 484 5.75 19.19 15.06
C ALA A 484 6.26 18.67 13.70
N SER A 485 7.22 19.38 13.11
CA SER A 485 7.79 18.98 11.82
C SER A 485 8.59 17.69 11.94
N VAL A 486 9.35 17.53 13.02
CA VAL A 486 10.08 16.28 13.29
C VAL A 486 9.12 15.12 13.53
N LEU A 487 8.07 15.30 14.35
CA LEU A 487 7.09 14.24 14.59
C LEU A 487 6.38 13.76 13.32
N LEU A 488 6.03 14.68 12.41
CA LEU A 488 5.37 14.32 11.15
C LEU A 488 6.35 13.73 10.14
N TYR A 489 7.60 14.17 10.14
CA TYR A 489 8.65 13.54 9.34
C TYR A 489 8.84 12.08 9.77
N GLU A 490 8.94 11.81 11.08
CA GLU A 490 9.04 10.44 11.60
C GLU A 490 7.79 9.61 11.31
N LEU A 491 6.60 10.21 11.31
CA LEU A 491 5.37 9.54 10.89
C LEU A 491 5.44 9.11 9.41
N ILE A 492 5.82 10.02 8.52
CA ILE A 492 5.91 9.75 7.08
C ILE A 492 6.97 8.67 6.84
N LYS A 493 8.12 8.76 7.51
CA LYS A 493 9.18 7.75 7.44
C LYS A 493 8.71 6.39 7.94
N TYR A 494 8.00 6.35 9.08
CA TYR A 494 7.42 5.11 9.58
C TYR A 494 6.47 4.48 8.54
N MET A 495 5.59 5.29 7.94
CA MET A 495 4.64 4.83 6.92
C MET A 495 5.37 4.36 5.64
N GLY A 496 6.40 5.06 5.18
CA GLY A 496 7.13 4.74 3.95
C GLY A 496 8.13 3.58 4.09
N GLU A 497 8.74 3.40 5.26
CA GLU A 497 9.90 2.51 5.43
C GLU A 497 9.72 1.46 6.52
N GLU A 498 9.41 1.86 7.75
CA GLU A 498 9.44 0.95 8.91
C GLU A 498 8.24 -0.01 8.91
N LEU A 499 7.04 0.48 8.56
CA LEU A 499 5.85 -0.35 8.48
C LEU A 499 6.01 -1.48 7.43
N VAL A 500 6.75 -1.23 6.35
CA VAL A 500 7.03 -2.25 5.33
C VAL A 500 7.81 -3.43 5.93
N LYS A 501 8.83 -3.16 6.75
CA LYS A 501 9.71 -4.19 7.32
C LYS A 501 8.90 -5.20 8.13
N ASP A 502 7.91 -4.71 8.86
CA ASP A 502 7.02 -5.55 9.68
C ASP A 502 6.21 -6.56 8.85
N TYR A 503 5.89 -6.24 7.59
CA TYR A 503 5.12 -7.11 6.69
C TYR A 503 6.01 -7.95 5.76
N ARG A 504 7.28 -7.57 5.58
CA ARG A 504 8.23 -8.29 4.72
C ARG A 504 9.12 -9.27 5.49
N GLU A 505 9.60 -8.89 6.67
CA GLU A 505 10.72 -9.57 7.35
C GLU A 505 10.29 -10.39 8.58
N ARG A 506 9.30 -9.92 9.35
CA ARG A 506 8.81 -10.63 10.54
C ARG A 506 8.17 -12.02 10.31
N PRO A 507 7.61 -12.36 9.15
CA PRO A 507 7.14 -13.72 8.89
C PRO A 507 8.27 -14.77 8.87
N LEU A 508 9.52 -14.34 8.65
CA LEU A 508 10.69 -15.23 8.57
C LEU A 508 11.36 -15.50 9.94
N SER A 509 10.98 -14.78 11.00
CA SER A 509 11.62 -14.88 12.33
C SER A 509 10.87 -15.72 13.35
N TYR A 510 9.75 -16.34 12.97
CA TYR A 510 8.91 -17.19 13.84
C TYR A 510 8.65 -18.61 13.30
N LEU A 511 9.43 -19.04 12.31
CA LEU A 511 9.66 -20.45 11.98
C LEU A 511 11.08 -20.82 12.43
#